data_AF-A0A8C2Y7D1-F1
#
_entry.id   AF-A0A8C2Y7D1-F1
#
_cell.length_a   1.000
_cell.length_b   1.000
_cell.length_c   1.000
_cell.angle_alpha   90.00
_cell.angle_beta   90.00
_cell.angle_gamma   90.00
#
_symmetry.space_group_name_H-M   'P 1'
#
loop_
_entity.id
_entity.type
_entity.pdbx_description
1 polymer ?
#
loop_
_entity_poly.entity_id
_entity_poly.type
_entity_poly.pdbx_seq_one_letter_code
_entity_poly.pdbx_strand_id
1 'polypeptide(L)'
;MLVLYDFPKSLYEKFIQFFQSISLPCHCFAFSNSLNVVPWDHVLLTTVLKGQNTTGQRTQKGKKTFLWELLPVIEARVEKLVENMNYKEVVRYLRAVKCSDTKGLRDLRDKIPFYLCKTGEFLDAAHSLLFPINSLACCTVCRITPLQFEVYLKIFKTGSVPLGKDIQDPGPWVTVGSPMKDGVLIKQAFKLLYSNLLLYRNPKCWGSFVMIMGSSCFLGRNGHLCPLTVKEPPIAFQQGVLAASDGLFQELKAKINVSFPPGIFSQLPQEACLILAVQAVQQMVICELPYLTSFLEIFLAFGKNFWALRLLLNQLSYDEHILRGVVSLVLRDLNRQKETMLKLWQNLGPQYVGEFVCLFLTCRNRILQSVGVLTLDIITENLHVCPWAKHLCNFFRNTGLMDLSLGATTHHEVSKFMDLLEKL
;
A
#
# COMPACT_ATOMS: atom_id res chain seq x y z
N MET A 1 29.05 15.39 15.91
CA MET A 1 28.96 16.46 16.95
C MET A 1 28.75 17.84 16.38
N LEU A 2 29.62 18.37 15.49
CA LEU A 2 29.56 19.76 15.01
C LEU A 2 28.24 20.16 14.32
N VAL A 3 27.50 19.21 13.75
CA VAL A 3 26.19 19.42 13.12
C VAL A 3 25.04 19.30 14.11
N LEU A 4 25.13 18.30 15.00
CA LEU A 4 24.06 17.92 15.93
C LEU A 4 23.92 18.91 17.09
N TYR A 5 25.03 19.39 17.65
CA TYR A 5 25.03 20.26 18.83
C TYR A 5 25.15 21.74 18.48
N ASP A 6 24.50 22.58 19.26
CA ASP A 6 24.59 24.04 19.16
C ASP A 6 25.81 24.54 19.94
N PHE A 7 27.00 24.40 19.34
CA PHE A 7 28.21 25.00 19.90
C PHE A 7 28.16 26.53 19.72
N PRO A 8 28.58 27.33 20.72
CA PRO A 8 28.87 28.73 20.51
C PRO A 8 29.83 28.90 19.33
N LYS A 9 29.60 29.91 18.48
CA LYS A 9 30.40 30.15 17.26
C LYS A 9 31.91 30.18 17.55
N SER A 10 32.30 30.82 18.65
CA SER A 10 33.70 30.90 19.09
C SER A 10 34.30 29.53 19.43
N LEU A 11 33.51 28.61 19.97
CA LEU A 11 33.96 27.25 20.29
C LEU A 11 34.02 26.38 19.02
N TYR A 12 33.05 26.53 18.12
CA TYR A 12 33.07 25.89 16.80
C TYR A 12 34.33 26.27 16.01
N GLU A 13 34.63 27.57 15.93
CA GLU A 13 35.81 28.09 15.24
C GLU A 13 37.10 27.57 15.88
N LYS A 14 37.19 27.54 17.21
CA LYS A 14 38.34 26.96 17.93
C LYS A 14 38.53 25.48 17.63
N PHE A 15 37.46 24.68 17.57
CA PHE A 15 37.57 23.26 17.20
C PHE A 15 38.09 23.10 15.78
N ILE A 16 37.52 23.83 14.81
CA ILE A 16 37.97 23.77 13.41
C ILE A 16 39.44 24.19 13.31
N GLN A 17 39.83 25.31 13.93
CA GLN A 17 41.22 25.78 13.96
C GLN A 17 42.17 24.77 14.60
N PHE A 18 41.78 24.18 15.73
CA PHE A 18 42.57 23.15 16.40
C PHE A 18 42.84 21.97 15.46
N PHE A 19 41.81 21.42 14.82
CA PHE A 19 42.03 20.29 13.92
C PHE A 19 42.79 20.66 12.64
N GLN A 20 42.57 21.85 12.09
CA GLN A 20 43.34 22.36 10.94
C GLN A 20 44.81 22.59 11.29
N SER A 21 45.14 22.85 12.56
CA SER A 21 46.52 23.02 13.02
C SER A 21 47.30 21.71 13.15
N ILE A 22 46.61 20.56 13.14
CA ILE A 22 47.26 19.25 13.22
C ILE A 22 47.91 18.93 11.87
N SER A 23 49.25 18.81 11.86
CA SER A 23 49.97 18.34 10.67
C SER A 23 49.68 16.86 10.45
N LEU A 24 48.78 16.57 9.50
CA LEU A 24 48.39 15.22 9.14
C LEU A 24 49.24 14.72 7.95
N PRO A 25 49.67 13.44 7.95
CA PRO A 25 50.27 12.82 6.78
C PRO A 25 49.38 12.94 5.54
N CYS A 26 49.95 12.94 4.34
CA CYS A 26 49.21 13.15 3.10
C CYS A 26 48.08 12.12 2.85
N HIS A 27 48.23 10.89 3.34
CA HIS A 27 47.17 9.88 3.25
C HIS A 27 45.98 10.13 4.21
N CYS A 28 46.12 11.08 5.15
CA CYS A 28 45.08 11.50 6.08
C CYS A 28 44.36 12.80 5.63
N PHE A 29 44.61 13.32 4.42
CA PHE A 29 43.90 14.52 3.93
C PHE A 29 42.37 14.34 3.88
N ALA A 30 41.87 13.12 3.69
CA ALA A 30 40.45 12.82 3.80
C ALA A 30 39.87 13.16 5.19
N PHE A 31 40.66 12.97 6.26
CA PHE A 31 40.28 13.34 7.63
C PHE A 31 40.32 14.85 7.85
N SER A 32 41.33 15.55 7.33
CA SER A 32 41.33 17.03 7.38
C SER A 32 40.12 17.62 6.63
N ASN A 33 39.75 17.02 5.49
CA ASN A 33 38.62 17.48 4.69
C ASN A 33 37.25 17.11 5.27
N SER A 34 37.16 16.07 6.11
CA SER A 34 35.89 15.70 6.76
C SER A 34 35.43 16.71 7.81
N LEU A 35 36.33 17.59 8.22
CA LEU A 35 36.06 18.69 9.14
C LEU A 35 35.61 19.98 8.45
N ASN A 36 35.65 20.04 7.11
CA ASN A 36 35.09 21.14 6.32
C ASN A 36 33.56 21.04 6.26
N VAL A 37 32.93 21.13 7.43
CA VAL A 37 31.48 21.12 7.59
C VAL A 37 30.96 22.54 7.37
N VAL A 38 29.98 22.66 6.46
CA VAL A 38 29.30 23.94 6.22
C VAL A 38 28.56 24.36 7.50
N PRO A 39 28.74 25.55 8.07
CA PRO A 39 28.01 25.92 9.27
C PRO A 39 26.51 26.16 8.98
N TRP A 40 25.64 26.04 10.00
CA TRP A 40 24.19 26.23 9.84
C TRP A 40 23.80 27.63 9.33
N ASP A 41 24.62 28.65 9.59
CA ASP A 41 24.43 30.04 9.15
C ASP A 41 24.98 30.32 7.74
N HIS A 42 25.59 29.33 7.07
CA HIS A 42 26.12 29.50 5.73
C HIS A 42 25.04 29.92 4.73
N VAL A 43 25.30 30.96 3.95
CA VAL A 43 24.30 31.58 3.05
C VAL A 43 23.68 30.59 2.06
N LEU A 44 24.48 29.67 1.48
CA LEU A 44 23.95 28.70 0.53
C LEU A 44 23.03 27.66 1.21
N LEU A 45 23.38 27.25 2.42
CA LEU A 45 22.58 26.28 3.17
C LEU A 45 21.27 26.93 3.64
N THR A 46 21.36 28.11 4.25
CA THR A 46 20.18 28.84 4.74
C THR A 46 19.19 29.19 3.62
N THR A 47 19.67 29.59 2.44
CA THR A 47 18.79 29.85 1.28
C THR A 47 18.12 28.58 0.75
N VAL A 48 18.79 27.42 0.82
CA VAL A 48 18.17 26.11 0.53
C VAL A 48 17.10 25.76 1.56
N LEU A 49 17.42 25.83 2.86
CA LEU A 49 16.46 25.48 3.93
C LEU A 49 15.22 26.38 3.91
N LYS A 50 15.39 27.67 3.60
CA LYS A 50 14.29 28.64 3.41
C LYS A 50 13.51 28.45 2.10
N GLY A 51 13.94 27.55 1.21
CA GLY A 51 13.30 27.30 -0.08
C GLY A 51 13.55 28.36 -1.15
N GLN A 52 14.45 29.32 -0.90
CA GLN A 52 14.84 30.37 -1.85
C GLN A 52 15.79 29.85 -2.93
N ASN A 53 16.52 28.77 -2.63
CA ASN A 53 17.41 28.09 -3.57
C ASN A 53 17.05 26.60 -3.67
N THR A 54 16.28 26.23 -4.68
CA THR A 54 15.81 24.84 -4.88
C THR A 54 16.86 23.92 -5.51
N THR A 55 17.90 24.48 -6.14
CA THR A 55 18.93 23.71 -6.85
C THR A 55 20.19 23.47 -6.03
N GLY A 56 20.34 24.19 -4.91
CA GLY A 56 21.58 24.19 -4.13
C GLY A 56 22.76 24.79 -4.89
N GLN A 57 22.51 25.57 -5.94
CA GLN A 57 23.54 26.17 -6.79
C GLN A 57 23.57 27.68 -6.60
N ARG A 58 24.77 28.26 -6.53
CA ARG A 58 24.98 29.70 -6.59
C ARG A 58 26.12 30.04 -7.55
N THR A 59 25.93 31.04 -8.38
CA THR A 59 26.99 31.59 -9.22
C THR A 59 27.66 32.74 -8.46
N GLN A 60 28.97 32.64 -8.22
CA GLN A 60 29.75 33.69 -7.59
C GLN A 60 30.92 34.04 -8.51
N LYS A 61 31.02 35.31 -8.93
CA LYS A 61 32.07 35.82 -9.83
C LYS A 61 32.25 34.93 -11.09
N GLY A 62 31.14 34.52 -11.70
CA GLY A 62 31.12 33.64 -12.89
C GLY A 62 31.32 32.14 -12.62
N LYS A 63 31.75 31.73 -11.41
CA LYS A 63 31.94 30.31 -11.06
C LYS A 63 30.70 29.73 -10.39
N LYS A 64 30.24 28.58 -10.86
CA LYS A 64 29.15 27.82 -10.23
C LYS A 64 29.67 27.09 -9.00
N THR A 65 28.98 27.28 -7.87
CA THR A 65 29.21 26.59 -6.61
C THR A 65 27.96 25.79 -6.26
N PHE A 66 28.14 24.60 -5.70
CA PHE A 66 27.06 23.69 -5.29
C PHE A 66 27.15 23.41 -3.79
N LEU A 67 25.99 23.19 -3.16
CA LEU A 67 25.93 22.68 -1.80
C LEU A 67 26.38 21.22 -1.81
N TRP A 68 27.66 21.01 -1.46
CA TRP A 68 28.28 19.69 -1.41
C TRP A 68 28.66 19.36 0.02
N GLU A 69 28.22 18.21 0.51
CA GLU A 69 28.53 17.73 1.86
C GLU A 69 28.83 16.22 1.84
N LEU A 70 29.63 15.77 2.82
CA LEU A 70 29.91 14.35 3.02
C LEU A 70 28.68 13.66 3.63
N LEU A 71 28.47 12.38 3.31
CA LEU A 71 27.28 11.63 3.75
C LEU A 71 27.04 11.71 5.27
N PRO A 72 28.04 11.53 6.17
CA PRO A 72 27.80 11.63 7.62
C PRO A 72 27.32 13.02 8.07
N VAL A 73 27.69 14.08 7.35
CA VAL A 73 27.19 15.44 7.62
C VAL A 73 25.73 15.56 7.19
N ILE A 74 25.38 15.00 6.03
CA ILE A 74 24.01 14.97 5.52
C ILE A 74 23.12 14.18 6.50
N GLU A 75 23.55 13.00 6.93
CA GLU A 75 22.83 12.16 7.90
C GLU A 75 22.58 12.93 9.21
N ALA A 76 23.62 13.55 9.77
CA ALA A 76 23.50 14.34 11.00
C ALA A 76 22.56 15.56 10.83
N ARG A 77 22.55 16.21 9.66
CA ARG A 77 21.61 17.31 9.39
C ARG A 77 20.17 16.82 9.30
N VAL A 78 19.94 15.73 8.58
CA VAL A 78 18.63 15.12 8.45
C VAL A 78 18.11 14.70 9.82
N GLU A 79 18.95 14.06 10.64
CA GLU A 79 18.62 13.66 12.00
C GLU A 79 18.16 14.86 12.83
N LYS A 80 18.97 15.93 12.92
CA LYS A 80 18.63 17.14 13.68
C LYS A 80 17.33 17.80 13.18
N LEU A 81 17.15 17.90 11.87
CA LEU A 81 15.94 18.50 11.30
C LEU A 81 14.70 17.64 11.55
N VAL A 82 14.83 16.31 11.50
CA VAL A 82 13.74 15.37 11.81
C VAL A 82 13.37 15.41 13.29
N GLU A 83 14.35 15.52 14.20
CA GLU A 83 14.11 15.68 15.63
C GLU A 83 13.36 16.97 15.97
N ASN A 84 13.67 18.05 15.24
CA ASN A 84 12.97 19.31 15.35
C ASN A 84 11.64 19.35 14.58
N MET A 85 11.20 18.25 13.98
CA MET A 85 10.01 18.16 13.13
C MET A 85 9.99 19.13 11.92
N ASN A 86 11.16 19.59 11.50
CA ASN A 86 11.36 20.51 10.37
C ASN A 86 11.39 19.75 9.03
N TYR A 87 10.33 18.98 8.76
CA TYR A 87 10.28 18.05 7.61
C TYR A 87 10.35 18.77 6.25
N LYS A 88 9.81 20.00 6.14
CA LYS A 88 9.89 20.79 4.90
C LYS A 88 11.33 21.16 4.56
N GLU A 89 12.11 21.52 5.57
CA GLU A 89 13.52 21.84 5.48
C GLU A 89 14.33 20.60 5.09
N VAL A 90 14.02 19.42 5.65
CA VAL A 90 14.63 18.13 5.25
C VAL A 90 14.42 17.88 3.76
N VAL A 91 13.18 18.03 3.27
CA VAL A 91 12.86 17.79 1.85
C VAL A 91 13.62 18.76 0.94
N ARG A 92 13.62 20.06 1.26
CA ARG A 92 14.35 21.09 0.50
C ARG A 92 15.85 20.78 0.46
N TYR A 93 16.42 20.43 1.61
CA TYR A 93 17.83 20.10 1.74
C TYR A 93 18.21 18.86 0.92
N LEU A 94 17.50 17.74 1.08
CA LEU A 94 17.80 16.49 0.38
C LEU A 94 17.65 16.59 -1.14
N ARG A 95 16.73 17.45 -1.64
CA ARG A 95 16.59 17.73 -3.08
C ARG A 95 17.80 18.51 -3.62
N ALA A 96 18.37 19.42 -2.84
CA ALA A 96 19.40 20.35 -3.28
C ALA A 96 20.85 19.86 -3.04
N VAL A 97 21.11 19.17 -1.93
CA VAL A 97 22.46 18.75 -1.54
C VAL A 97 23.04 17.72 -2.50
N LYS A 98 24.35 17.82 -2.76
CA LYS A 98 25.13 16.84 -3.51
C LYS A 98 26.13 16.14 -2.61
N CYS A 99 26.42 14.88 -2.93
CA CYS A 99 27.35 14.03 -2.20
C CYS A 99 28.13 13.16 -3.20
N SER A 100 29.36 12.79 -2.85
CA SER A 100 30.14 11.80 -3.60
C SER A 100 29.58 10.38 -3.41
N ASP A 101 29.00 10.09 -2.24
CA ASP A 101 28.28 8.83 -2.02
C ASP A 101 26.85 8.94 -2.58
N THR A 102 26.71 8.52 -3.83
CA THR A 102 25.42 8.56 -4.55
C THR A 102 24.42 7.54 -4.01
N LYS A 103 24.89 6.43 -3.43
CA LYS A 103 24.04 5.38 -2.87
C LYS A 103 23.44 5.84 -1.56
N GLY A 104 24.26 6.27 -0.60
CA GLY A 104 23.77 6.76 0.69
C GLY A 104 22.85 7.97 0.55
N LEU A 105 23.18 8.91 -0.34
CA LEU A 105 22.31 10.05 -0.61
C LEU A 105 20.98 9.63 -1.25
N ARG A 106 20.97 8.62 -2.13
CA ARG A 106 19.73 8.08 -2.70
C ARG A 106 18.86 7.46 -1.61
N ASP A 107 19.44 6.68 -0.70
CA ASP A 107 18.72 6.01 0.38
C ASP A 107 18.06 7.05 1.33
N LEU A 108 18.72 8.19 1.56
CA LEU A 108 18.13 9.34 2.26
C LEU A 108 17.02 10.02 1.44
N ARG A 109 17.22 10.22 0.13
CA ARG A 109 16.22 10.84 -0.76
C ARG A 109 14.96 9.97 -0.93
N ASP A 110 15.08 8.66 -0.84
CA ASP A 110 13.93 7.75 -0.87
C ASP A 110 12.98 7.94 0.34
N LYS A 111 13.42 8.67 1.38
CA LYS A 111 12.59 9.09 2.52
C LYS A 111 11.83 10.41 2.28
N ILE A 112 12.13 11.16 1.20
CA ILE A 112 11.45 12.43 0.88
C ILE A 112 9.92 12.28 0.81
N PRO A 113 9.35 11.26 0.15
CA PRO A 113 7.90 11.11 0.09
C PRO A 113 7.27 10.95 1.48
N PHE A 114 7.94 10.24 2.39
CA PHE A 114 7.48 10.10 3.76
C PHE A 114 7.52 11.43 4.53
N TYR A 115 8.57 12.23 4.35
CA TYR A 115 8.64 13.57 4.96
C TYR A 115 7.58 14.53 4.39
N LEU A 116 7.24 14.43 3.11
CA LEU A 116 6.10 15.16 2.51
C LEU A 116 4.76 14.70 3.11
N CYS A 117 4.60 13.40 3.36
CA CYS A 117 3.42 12.90 4.09
C CYS A 117 3.33 13.50 5.50
N LYS A 118 4.46 13.61 6.22
CA LYS A 118 4.51 14.22 7.57
C LYS A 118 4.06 15.68 7.59
N THR A 119 4.16 16.40 6.47
CA THR A 119 3.72 17.80 6.35
C THR A 119 2.30 17.95 5.80
N GLY A 120 1.61 16.84 5.51
CA GLY A 120 0.28 16.82 4.88
C GLY A 120 0.30 17.05 3.36
N GLU A 121 1.47 17.11 2.73
CA GLU A 121 1.64 17.33 1.28
C GLU A 121 1.53 16.00 0.51
N PHE A 122 0.37 15.34 0.62
CA PHE A 122 0.19 13.97 0.11
C PHE A 122 0.33 13.85 -1.41
N LEU A 123 -0.18 14.83 -2.16
CA LEU A 123 -0.09 14.79 -3.63
C LEU A 123 1.38 14.92 -4.08
N ASP A 124 2.13 15.84 -3.48
CA ASP A 124 3.55 16.01 -3.75
C ASP A 124 4.35 14.77 -3.31
N ALA A 125 3.96 14.11 -2.23
CA ALA A 125 4.53 12.83 -1.82
C ALA A 125 4.33 11.76 -2.91
N ALA A 126 3.11 11.58 -3.40
CA ALA A 126 2.80 10.62 -4.46
C ALA A 126 3.56 10.94 -5.76
N HIS A 127 3.65 12.22 -6.14
CA HIS A 127 4.49 12.65 -7.26
C HIS A 127 5.98 12.33 -7.01
N SER A 128 6.50 12.59 -5.82
CA SER A 128 7.89 12.29 -5.47
C SER A 128 8.21 10.79 -5.47
N LEU A 129 7.22 9.90 -5.31
CA LEU A 129 7.42 8.45 -5.48
C LEU A 129 7.65 8.10 -6.96
N LEU A 130 6.92 8.74 -7.86
CA LEU A 130 6.85 8.40 -9.29
C LEU A 130 7.93 9.07 -10.14
N PHE A 131 8.41 10.25 -9.73
CA PHE A 131 9.40 11.02 -10.49
C PHE A 131 10.80 10.95 -9.86
N PRO A 132 11.86 10.66 -10.65
CA PRO A 132 13.22 10.63 -10.13
C PRO A 132 13.71 12.03 -9.74
N ILE A 133 14.46 12.10 -8.64
CA ILE A 133 15.10 13.34 -8.18
C ILE A 133 16.51 13.41 -8.75
N ASN A 134 16.82 14.44 -9.53
CA ASN A 134 18.17 14.84 -9.96
C ASN A 134 19.12 13.70 -10.40
N SER A 135 19.12 13.37 -11.70
CA SER A 135 20.05 12.44 -12.38
C SER A 135 20.05 10.98 -11.90
N LEU A 136 19.16 10.60 -10.97
CA LEU A 136 18.96 9.20 -10.60
C LEU A 136 18.32 8.41 -11.75
N ALA A 137 18.80 7.18 -11.97
CA ALA A 137 18.34 6.33 -13.07
C ALA A 137 16.90 5.79 -12.92
N CYS A 138 16.34 5.73 -11.69
CA CYS A 138 14.98 5.23 -11.43
C CYS A 138 14.32 6.00 -10.27
N CYS A 139 13.02 6.19 -10.36
CA CYS A 139 12.19 6.80 -9.31
C CYS A 139 12.14 5.96 -8.01
N THR A 140 11.64 6.54 -6.93
CA THR A 140 11.57 5.88 -5.62
C THR A 140 10.62 4.68 -5.62
N VAL A 141 9.53 4.73 -6.41
CA VAL A 141 8.59 3.62 -6.55
C VAL A 141 9.24 2.31 -6.99
N CYS A 142 10.32 2.36 -7.79
CA CYS A 142 11.07 1.17 -8.21
C CYS A 142 11.65 0.36 -7.02
N ARG A 143 11.77 0.99 -5.84
CA ARG A 143 12.40 0.44 -4.64
C ARG A 143 11.45 0.30 -3.46
N ILE A 144 10.17 0.65 -3.63
CA ILE A 144 9.14 0.47 -2.61
C ILE A 144 8.86 -1.02 -2.42
N THR A 145 8.75 -1.43 -1.15
CA THR A 145 8.30 -2.76 -0.75
C THR A 145 6.77 -2.86 -0.69
N PRO A 146 6.17 -4.06 -0.76
CA PRO A 146 4.72 -4.25 -0.58
C PRO A 146 4.17 -3.61 0.69
N LEU A 147 4.89 -3.71 1.81
CA LEU A 147 4.49 -3.12 3.08
C LEU A 147 4.49 -1.59 3.03
N GLN A 148 5.54 -0.99 2.44
CA GLN A 148 5.57 0.46 2.24
C GLN A 148 4.46 0.94 1.31
N PHE A 149 4.11 0.17 0.27
CA PHE A 149 2.98 0.47 -0.60
C PHE A 149 1.66 0.54 0.17
N GLU A 150 1.37 -0.48 0.99
CA GLU A 150 0.19 -0.49 1.87
C GLU A 150 0.17 0.75 2.79
N VAL A 151 1.29 1.05 3.45
CA VAL A 151 1.41 2.20 4.36
C VAL A 151 1.17 3.52 3.62
N TYR A 152 1.76 3.73 2.43
CA TYR A 152 1.52 4.95 1.66
C TYR A 152 0.05 5.10 1.25
N LEU A 153 -0.58 4.04 0.75
CA LEU A 153 -2.01 4.08 0.38
C LEU A 153 -2.88 4.41 1.58
N LYS A 154 -2.57 3.84 2.74
CA LYS A 154 -3.28 4.10 3.99
C LYS A 154 -3.08 5.54 4.46
N ILE A 155 -1.87 6.09 4.36
CA ILE A 155 -1.60 7.50 4.62
C ILE A 155 -2.47 8.38 3.72
N PHE A 156 -2.49 8.09 2.42
CA PHE A 156 -3.25 8.87 1.44
C PHE A 156 -4.76 8.76 1.64
N LYS A 157 -5.29 7.58 2.03
CA LYS A 157 -6.72 7.34 2.30
C LYS A 157 -7.20 8.02 3.59
N THR A 158 -6.33 8.20 4.57
CA THR A 158 -6.73 8.62 5.94
C THR A 158 -6.19 9.99 6.35
N GLY A 159 -5.28 10.57 5.59
CA GLY A 159 -4.59 11.81 5.96
C GLY A 159 -3.75 11.69 7.24
N SER A 160 -3.47 10.46 7.66
CA SER A 160 -2.79 10.13 8.91
C SER A 160 -1.47 9.43 8.64
N VAL A 161 -0.47 9.68 9.48
CA VAL A 161 0.90 9.15 9.33
C VAL A 161 1.35 8.48 10.63
N PRO A 162 2.23 7.47 10.58
CA PRO A 162 2.90 6.95 11.78
C PRO A 162 3.63 8.09 12.49
N LEU A 163 3.60 8.16 13.82
CA LEU A 163 4.30 9.19 14.60
C LEU A 163 5.83 9.03 14.52
N GLY A 164 6.29 7.79 14.36
CA GLY A 164 7.70 7.42 14.31
C GLY A 164 8.53 8.08 13.20
N LYS A 165 9.85 7.90 13.26
CA LYS A 165 10.81 8.48 12.31
C LYS A 165 10.87 7.66 11.01
N ASP A 166 10.44 6.40 11.04
CA ASP A 166 10.36 5.51 9.88
C ASP A 166 8.90 5.25 9.46
N ILE A 167 8.71 4.93 8.18
CA ILE A 167 7.40 4.62 7.61
C ILE A 167 6.84 3.30 8.14
N GLN A 168 7.70 2.39 8.61
CA GLN A 168 7.29 1.09 9.15
C GLN A 168 7.22 1.07 10.68
N ASP A 169 7.40 2.21 11.35
CA ASP A 169 7.37 2.25 12.81
C ASP A 169 5.98 1.81 13.32
N PRO A 170 5.88 0.83 14.24
CA PRO A 170 4.62 0.32 14.77
C PRO A 170 3.94 1.28 15.76
N GLY A 171 4.42 2.52 15.82
CA GLY A 171 3.93 3.54 16.75
C GLY A 171 2.51 4.04 16.43
N PRO A 172 1.98 4.93 17.28
CA PRO A 172 0.66 5.49 17.07
C PRO A 172 0.60 6.32 15.78
N TRP A 173 -0.59 6.38 15.19
CA TRP A 173 -0.86 7.20 14.01
C TRP A 173 -1.43 8.56 14.40
N VAL A 174 -1.03 9.60 13.68
CA VAL A 174 -1.47 10.98 13.88
C VAL A 174 -1.99 11.58 12.59
N THR A 175 -3.09 12.33 12.67
CA THR A 175 -3.66 13.04 11.52
C THR A 175 -2.88 14.33 11.26
N VAL A 176 -2.41 14.50 10.02
CA VAL A 176 -1.57 15.66 9.62
C VAL A 176 -2.16 16.46 8.46
N GLY A 177 -3.20 15.96 7.80
CA GLY A 177 -3.88 16.66 6.72
C GLY A 177 -5.18 15.99 6.30
N SER A 178 -5.84 16.55 5.29
CA SER A 178 -7.05 15.97 4.71
C SER A 178 -6.72 14.76 3.81
N PRO A 179 -7.47 13.66 3.89
CA PRO A 179 -7.36 12.54 2.94
C PRO A 179 -7.37 12.97 1.47
N MET A 180 -6.69 12.21 0.61
CA MET A 180 -6.84 12.35 -0.83
C MET A 180 -8.28 12.01 -1.26
N LYS A 181 -8.78 12.72 -2.28
CA LYS A 181 -10.03 12.35 -2.95
C LYS A 181 -9.88 10.97 -3.59
N ASP A 182 -10.90 10.13 -3.50
CA ASP A 182 -10.86 8.72 -3.94
C ASP A 182 -10.36 8.54 -5.38
N GLY A 183 -10.85 9.34 -6.34
CA GLY A 183 -10.37 9.27 -7.72
C GLY A 183 -8.89 9.64 -7.90
N VAL A 184 -8.36 10.58 -7.10
CA VAL A 184 -6.93 10.90 -7.12
C VAL A 184 -6.13 9.76 -6.50
N LEU A 185 -6.60 9.22 -5.38
CA LEU A 185 -5.96 8.11 -4.67
C LEU A 185 -5.85 6.87 -5.58
N ILE A 186 -6.94 6.46 -6.21
CA ILE A 186 -6.94 5.29 -7.11
C ILE A 186 -5.98 5.52 -8.28
N LYS A 187 -5.99 6.72 -8.88
CA LYS A 187 -5.04 7.07 -9.95
C LYS A 187 -3.59 6.89 -9.51
N GLN A 188 -3.23 7.40 -8.32
CA GLN A 188 -1.88 7.26 -7.81
C GLN A 188 -1.55 5.81 -7.44
N ALA A 189 -2.48 5.07 -6.84
CA ALA A 189 -2.31 3.65 -6.52
C ALA A 189 -1.99 2.82 -7.77
N PHE A 190 -2.75 3.01 -8.85
CA PHE A 190 -2.48 2.34 -10.12
C PHE A 190 -1.14 2.76 -10.71
N LYS A 191 -0.81 4.06 -10.74
CA LYS A 191 0.52 4.49 -11.20
C LYS A 191 1.65 3.83 -10.43
N LEU A 192 1.51 3.67 -9.11
CA LEU A 192 2.51 3.00 -8.27
C LEU A 192 2.64 1.51 -8.62
N LEU A 193 1.52 0.80 -8.71
CA LEU A 193 1.49 -0.63 -9.08
C LEU A 193 2.11 -0.86 -10.45
N TYR A 194 1.68 -0.12 -11.48
CA TYR A 194 2.18 -0.29 -12.86
C TYR A 194 3.63 0.19 -13.05
N SER A 195 4.18 0.99 -12.13
CA SER A 195 5.58 1.44 -12.17
C SER A 195 6.56 0.47 -11.50
N ASN A 196 6.07 -0.52 -10.75
CA ASN A 196 6.90 -1.50 -10.06
C ASN A 196 6.32 -2.92 -10.23
N LEU A 197 6.96 -3.72 -11.08
CA LEU A 197 6.52 -5.08 -11.40
C LEU A 197 6.45 -5.99 -10.16
N LEU A 198 7.31 -5.78 -9.16
CA LEU A 198 7.28 -6.55 -7.91
C LEU A 198 6.04 -6.21 -7.08
N LEU A 199 5.56 -4.96 -7.12
CA LEU A 199 4.29 -4.60 -6.49
C LEU A 199 3.10 -5.13 -7.30
N TYR A 200 3.14 -4.97 -8.62
CA TYR A 200 2.07 -5.42 -9.53
C TYR A 200 1.81 -6.92 -9.45
N ARG A 201 2.87 -7.75 -9.35
CA ARG A 201 2.74 -9.21 -9.27
C ARG A 201 2.47 -9.73 -7.86
N ASN A 202 2.47 -8.87 -6.85
CA ASN A 202 2.32 -9.31 -5.46
C ASN A 202 0.83 -9.29 -5.04
N PRO A 203 0.24 -10.45 -4.70
CA PRO A 203 -1.16 -10.51 -4.27
C PRO A 203 -1.47 -9.64 -3.04
N LYS A 204 -0.52 -9.47 -2.12
CA LYS A 204 -0.67 -8.61 -0.93
C LYS A 204 -0.92 -7.16 -1.28
N CYS A 205 -0.28 -6.66 -2.34
CA CYS A 205 -0.50 -5.29 -2.79
C CYS A 205 -1.94 -5.08 -3.26
N TRP A 206 -2.48 -6.03 -4.01
CA TRP A 206 -3.86 -5.99 -4.48
C TRP A 206 -4.86 -6.20 -3.35
N GLY A 207 -4.60 -7.13 -2.43
CA GLY A 207 -5.40 -7.30 -1.22
C GLY A 207 -5.42 -6.01 -0.37
N SER A 208 -4.25 -5.39 -0.16
CA SER A 208 -4.15 -4.11 0.54
C SER A 208 -4.94 -3.01 -0.18
N PHE A 209 -4.82 -2.93 -1.50
CA PHE A 209 -5.58 -1.95 -2.30
C PHE A 209 -7.10 -2.14 -2.15
N VAL A 210 -7.60 -3.38 -2.31
CA VAL A 210 -9.03 -3.71 -2.14
C VAL A 210 -9.49 -3.36 -0.72
N MET A 211 -8.75 -3.78 0.30
CA MET A 211 -9.09 -3.52 1.71
C MET A 211 -9.14 -2.01 2.00
N ILE A 212 -8.16 -1.24 1.53
CA ILE A 212 -8.10 0.22 1.75
C ILE A 212 -9.24 0.93 1.01
N MET A 213 -9.57 0.50 -0.21
CA MET A 213 -10.71 1.06 -0.96
C MET A 213 -12.05 0.70 -0.31
N GLY A 214 -12.15 -0.49 0.28
CA GLY A 214 -13.32 -0.97 1.04
C GLY A 214 -13.36 -0.51 2.50
N SER A 215 -12.53 0.45 2.91
CA SER A 215 -12.44 0.95 4.29
C SER A 215 -12.77 2.44 4.39
N SER A 216 -13.16 2.86 5.60
CA SER A 216 -13.41 4.28 5.89
C SER A 216 -12.10 5.08 5.85
N CYS A 217 -12.21 6.40 5.70
CA CYS A 217 -11.06 7.30 5.84
C CYS A 217 -10.60 7.49 7.30
N PHE A 218 -11.29 6.87 8.27
CA PHE A 218 -10.90 6.91 9.67
C PHE A 218 -9.92 5.78 10.00
N LEU A 219 -8.89 6.14 10.77
CA LEU A 219 -7.86 5.23 11.22
C LEU A 219 -7.83 5.16 12.75
N GLY A 220 -7.88 3.95 13.30
CA GLY A 220 -7.67 3.74 14.73
C GLY A 220 -6.25 4.15 15.14
N ARG A 221 -6.06 4.51 16.42
CA ARG A 221 -4.72 4.89 16.95
C ARG A 221 -3.68 3.78 16.79
N ASN A 222 -4.12 2.52 16.80
CA ASN A 222 -3.35 1.31 16.54
C ASN A 222 -2.99 1.11 15.06
N GLY A 223 -3.42 2.01 14.18
CA GLY A 223 -3.22 1.89 12.75
C GLY A 223 -4.15 0.88 12.08
N HIS A 224 -5.25 0.43 12.68
CA HIS A 224 -6.20 -0.41 11.96
C HIS A 224 -7.25 0.45 11.24
N LEU A 225 -7.52 0.11 9.97
CA LEU A 225 -8.61 0.68 9.20
C LEU A 225 -9.93 0.08 9.66
N CYS A 226 -11.01 0.88 9.63
CA CYS A 226 -12.36 0.38 9.82
C CYS A 226 -12.93 -0.07 8.47
N PRO A 227 -13.18 -1.38 8.25
CA PRO A 227 -13.80 -1.85 7.02
C PRO A 227 -15.23 -1.30 6.90
N LEU A 228 -15.63 -0.95 5.68
CA LEU A 228 -16.99 -0.56 5.35
C LEU A 228 -17.74 -1.76 4.80
N THR A 229 -19.00 -1.90 5.19
CA THR A 229 -19.95 -2.80 4.53
C THR A 229 -20.89 -1.95 3.70
N VAL A 230 -20.73 -2.03 2.37
CA VAL A 230 -21.45 -1.21 1.43
C VAL A 230 -22.57 -2.04 0.81
N LYS A 231 -23.76 -1.47 0.68
CA LYS A 231 -24.90 -2.15 0.05
C LYS A 231 -24.60 -2.35 -1.43
N GLU A 232 -25.04 -3.47 -1.99
CA GLU A 232 -24.89 -3.73 -3.42
C GLU A 232 -25.59 -2.63 -4.25
N PRO A 233 -24.85 -1.94 -5.15
CA PRO A 233 -25.43 -0.92 -6.01
C PRO A 233 -26.32 -1.53 -7.11
N PRO A 234 -27.26 -0.76 -7.69
CA PRO A 234 -28.08 -1.21 -8.81
C PRO A 234 -27.23 -1.72 -9.99
N ILE A 235 -27.73 -2.74 -10.70
CA ILE A 235 -26.99 -3.37 -11.83
C ILE A 235 -26.60 -2.34 -12.90
N ALA A 236 -27.49 -1.39 -13.22
CA ALA A 236 -27.21 -0.33 -14.18
C ALA A 236 -26.02 0.56 -13.75
N PHE A 237 -25.89 0.83 -12.45
CA PHE A 237 -24.74 1.57 -11.92
C PHE A 237 -23.45 0.73 -12.06
N GLN A 238 -23.50 -0.55 -11.71
CA GLN A 238 -22.36 -1.47 -11.87
C GLN A 238 -21.87 -1.49 -13.32
N GLN A 239 -22.77 -1.70 -14.28
CA GLN A 239 -22.45 -1.71 -15.71
C GLN A 239 -21.90 -0.37 -16.20
N GLY A 240 -22.47 0.75 -15.74
CA GLY A 240 -21.99 2.09 -16.07
C GLY A 240 -20.56 2.33 -15.62
N VAL A 241 -20.22 1.98 -14.37
CA VAL A 241 -18.85 2.11 -13.86
C VAL A 241 -17.89 1.18 -14.60
N LEU A 242 -18.29 -0.08 -14.84
CA LEU A 242 -17.46 -1.05 -15.57
C LEU A 242 -17.10 -0.54 -16.98
N ALA A 243 -18.09 -0.07 -17.74
CA ALA A 243 -17.87 0.46 -19.09
C ALA A 243 -17.00 1.72 -19.08
N ALA A 244 -17.16 2.58 -18.06
CA ALA A 244 -16.41 3.82 -17.93
C ALA A 244 -14.91 3.62 -17.70
N SER A 245 -14.50 2.47 -17.17
CA SER A 245 -13.11 2.19 -16.81
C SER A 245 -12.36 1.29 -17.79
N ASP A 246 -13.01 0.74 -18.82
CA ASP A 246 -12.33 -0.11 -19.80
C ASP A 246 -11.20 0.64 -20.52
N GLY A 247 -11.42 1.92 -20.87
CA GLY A 247 -10.38 2.78 -21.46
C GLY A 247 -9.24 3.11 -20.48
N LEU A 248 -9.53 3.16 -19.18
CA LEU A 248 -8.55 3.56 -18.15
C LEU A 248 -7.39 2.57 -18.02
N PHE A 249 -7.68 1.27 -18.07
CA PHE A 249 -6.63 0.26 -17.96
C PHE A 249 -5.76 0.17 -19.23
N GLN A 250 -6.30 0.53 -20.39
CA GLN A 250 -5.52 0.67 -21.62
C GLN A 250 -4.56 1.87 -21.53
N GLU A 251 -5.04 3.02 -21.03
CA GLU A 251 -4.20 4.21 -20.79
C GLU A 251 -3.07 3.94 -19.78
N LEU A 252 -3.38 3.20 -18.70
CA LEU A 252 -2.39 2.78 -17.70
C LEU A 252 -1.28 1.90 -18.30
N LYS A 253 -1.66 0.92 -19.13
CA LYS A 253 -0.70 0.06 -19.85
C LYS A 253 0.17 0.87 -20.81
N ALA A 254 -0.40 1.88 -21.47
CA ALA A 254 0.31 2.77 -22.38
C ALA A 254 1.17 3.84 -21.67
N LYS A 255 1.16 3.92 -20.32
CA LYS A 255 1.82 4.97 -19.52
C LYS A 255 1.39 6.39 -19.90
N ILE A 256 0.17 6.55 -20.42
CA ILE A 256 -0.41 7.85 -20.77
C ILE A 256 -1.02 8.47 -19.51
N ASN A 257 -1.25 9.80 -19.53
CA ASN A 257 -1.96 10.50 -18.47
C ASN A 257 -3.39 9.96 -18.31
N VAL A 258 -3.57 9.09 -17.32
CA VAL A 258 -4.87 8.50 -16.99
C VAL A 258 -5.88 9.54 -16.54
N SER A 259 -7.07 9.54 -17.13
CA SER A 259 -8.19 10.37 -16.67
C SER A 259 -9.41 9.51 -16.34
N PHE A 260 -10.07 9.81 -15.22
CA PHE A 260 -11.35 9.20 -14.91
C PHE A 260 -12.46 9.99 -15.61
N PRO A 261 -13.47 9.31 -16.19
CA PRO A 261 -14.65 10.00 -16.70
C PRO A 261 -15.30 10.88 -15.61
N PRO A 262 -15.75 12.09 -15.97
CA PRO A 262 -16.38 12.99 -15.01
C PRO A 262 -17.62 12.32 -14.41
N GLY A 263 -17.76 12.41 -13.08
CA GLY A 263 -18.94 11.94 -12.38
C GLY A 263 -18.94 10.48 -11.94
N ILE A 264 -17.93 9.67 -12.27
CA ILE A 264 -17.85 8.25 -11.83
C ILE A 264 -17.95 8.09 -10.30
N PHE A 265 -17.48 9.09 -9.55
CA PHE A 265 -17.51 9.13 -8.07
C PHE A 265 -18.63 10.03 -7.51
N SER A 266 -19.61 10.47 -8.31
CA SER A 266 -20.57 11.49 -7.88
C SER A 266 -21.73 10.98 -7.01
N GLN A 267 -22.28 9.80 -7.32
CA GLN A 267 -23.48 9.26 -6.65
C GLN A 267 -23.15 8.22 -5.58
N LEU A 268 -22.33 7.23 -5.93
CA LEU A 268 -21.97 6.10 -5.07
C LEU A 268 -20.44 5.92 -5.09
N PRO A 269 -19.68 6.81 -4.41
CA PRO A 269 -18.23 6.88 -4.53
C PRO A 269 -17.54 5.61 -4.01
N GLN A 270 -18.00 5.02 -2.91
CA GLN A 270 -17.36 3.83 -2.32
C GLN A 270 -17.61 2.58 -3.17
N GLU A 271 -18.82 2.43 -3.68
CA GLU A 271 -19.21 1.38 -4.61
C GLU A 271 -18.40 1.49 -5.90
N ALA A 272 -18.25 2.69 -6.45
CA ALA A 272 -17.40 2.93 -7.62
C ALA A 272 -15.94 2.55 -7.35
N CYS A 273 -15.39 2.87 -6.17
CA CYS A 273 -14.04 2.46 -5.79
C CYS A 273 -13.87 0.94 -5.77
N LEU A 274 -14.83 0.22 -5.20
CA LEU A 274 -14.81 -1.25 -5.15
C LEU A 274 -14.95 -1.87 -6.54
N ILE A 275 -15.81 -1.34 -7.41
CA ILE A 275 -15.96 -1.82 -8.80
C ILE A 275 -14.66 -1.60 -9.60
N LEU A 276 -14.02 -0.43 -9.46
CA LEU A 276 -12.72 -0.17 -10.08
C LEU A 276 -11.64 -1.11 -9.55
N ALA A 277 -11.68 -1.45 -8.25
CA ALA A 277 -10.77 -2.44 -7.67
C ALA A 277 -11.00 -3.84 -8.23
N VAL A 278 -12.27 -4.25 -8.41
CA VAL A 278 -12.62 -5.50 -9.07
C VAL A 278 -12.02 -5.58 -10.48
N GLN A 279 -12.19 -4.54 -11.30
CA GLN A 279 -11.63 -4.54 -12.65
C GLN A 279 -10.11 -4.51 -12.67
N ALA A 280 -9.48 -3.76 -11.78
CA ALA A 280 -8.03 -3.71 -11.70
C ALA A 280 -7.44 -5.09 -11.32
N VAL A 281 -8.06 -5.77 -10.36
CA VAL A 281 -7.69 -7.14 -9.99
C VAL A 281 -7.93 -8.11 -11.15
N GLN A 282 -9.06 -8.01 -11.85
CA GLN A 282 -9.35 -8.83 -13.02
C GLN A 282 -8.27 -8.65 -14.10
N GLN A 283 -7.91 -7.41 -14.42
CA GLN A 283 -6.85 -7.10 -15.39
C GLN A 283 -5.49 -7.65 -14.96
N MET A 284 -5.14 -7.52 -13.68
CA MET A 284 -3.92 -8.11 -13.15
C MET A 284 -3.92 -9.64 -13.30
N VAL A 285 -5.02 -10.30 -12.95
CA VAL A 285 -5.14 -11.76 -13.08
C VAL A 285 -4.99 -12.18 -14.54
N ILE A 286 -5.70 -11.54 -15.47
CA ILE A 286 -5.61 -11.84 -16.91
C ILE A 286 -4.17 -11.76 -17.40
N CYS A 287 -3.40 -10.77 -16.93
CA CYS A 287 -2.02 -10.55 -17.39
C CYS A 287 -0.98 -11.41 -16.66
N GLU A 288 -1.16 -11.69 -15.37
CA GLU A 288 -0.09 -12.17 -14.50
C GLU A 288 -0.39 -13.50 -13.79
N LEU A 289 -1.53 -14.16 -14.06
CA LEU A 289 -1.92 -15.42 -13.43
C LEU A 289 -0.77 -16.45 -13.30
N PRO A 290 0.08 -16.70 -14.31
CA PRO A 290 1.18 -17.66 -14.19
C PRO A 290 2.24 -17.30 -13.12
N TYR A 291 2.34 -16.02 -12.76
CA TYR A 291 3.30 -15.50 -11.79
C TYR A 291 2.71 -15.34 -10.39
N LEU A 292 1.40 -15.53 -10.23
CA LEU A 292 0.73 -15.40 -8.93
C LEU A 292 1.02 -16.61 -8.04
N THR A 293 1.42 -16.34 -6.80
CA THR A 293 1.73 -17.36 -5.80
C THR A 293 0.60 -17.60 -4.80
N SER A 294 -0.38 -16.69 -4.74
CA SER A 294 -1.53 -16.75 -3.86
C SER A 294 -2.66 -15.90 -4.43
N PHE A 295 -3.90 -16.21 -4.08
CA PHE A 295 -5.06 -15.38 -4.39
C PHE A 295 -6.04 -15.23 -3.21
N LEU A 296 -5.92 -16.06 -2.18
CA LEU A 296 -6.82 -16.05 -1.04
C LEU A 296 -6.83 -14.70 -0.30
N GLU A 297 -5.68 -14.03 -0.19
CA GLU A 297 -5.60 -12.70 0.45
C GLU A 297 -6.44 -11.64 -0.26
N ILE A 298 -6.57 -11.72 -1.59
CA ILE A 298 -7.41 -10.82 -2.38
C ILE A 298 -8.88 -11.11 -2.11
N PHE A 299 -9.28 -12.39 -2.03
CA PHE A 299 -10.65 -12.77 -1.67
C PHE A 299 -11.05 -12.23 -0.30
N LEU A 300 -10.18 -12.41 0.69
CA LEU A 300 -10.42 -11.97 2.06
C LEU A 300 -10.44 -10.45 2.20
N ALA A 301 -9.70 -9.72 1.36
CA ALA A 301 -9.65 -8.27 1.39
C ALA A 301 -10.99 -7.58 1.09
N PHE A 302 -11.93 -8.24 0.39
CA PHE A 302 -13.28 -7.72 0.19
C PHE A 302 -14.10 -7.67 1.49
N GLY A 303 -13.71 -8.44 2.51
CA GLY A 303 -14.41 -8.52 3.78
C GLY A 303 -15.89 -8.86 3.58
N LYS A 304 -16.78 -8.06 4.17
CA LYS A 304 -18.24 -8.23 4.06
C LYS A 304 -18.84 -7.75 2.74
N ASN A 305 -18.05 -7.19 1.81
CA ASN A 305 -18.53 -6.74 0.51
C ASN A 305 -18.60 -7.91 -0.49
N PHE A 306 -19.33 -8.97 -0.13
CA PHE A 306 -19.45 -10.18 -0.94
C PHE A 306 -20.03 -9.92 -2.33
N TRP A 307 -20.82 -8.87 -2.51
CA TRP A 307 -21.32 -8.47 -3.83
C TRP A 307 -20.18 -8.07 -4.78
N ALA A 308 -19.13 -7.40 -4.29
CA ALA A 308 -17.98 -6.99 -5.09
C ALA A 308 -17.09 -8.19 -5.41
N LEU A 309 -16.90 -9.11 -4.46
CA LEU A 309 -16.25 -10.38 -4.73
C LEU A 309 -17.03 -11.20 -5.77
N ARG A 310 -18.35 -11.29 -5.65
CA ARG A 310 -19.22 -11.95 -6.64
C ARG A 310 -19.07 -11.32 -8.03
N LEU A 311 -18.99 -9.99 -8.10
CA LEU A 311 -18.74 -9.28 -9.35
C LEU A 311 -17.41 -9.70 -9.98
N LEU A 312 -16.33 -9.78 -9.19
CA LEU A 312 -15.03 -10.30 -9.67
C LEU A 312 -15.15 -11.73 -10.17
N LEU A 313 -15.79 -12.64 -9.42
CA LEU A 313 -15.94 -14.04 -9.80
C LEU A 313 -16.74 -14.20 -11.09
N ASN A 314 -17.81 -13.42 -11.28
CA ASN A 314 -18.59 -13.41 -12.51
C ASN A 314 -17.74 -12.94 -13.70
N GLN A 315 -16.93 -11.89 -13.50
CA GLN A 315 -16.03 -11.35 -14.51
C GLN A 315 -14.88 -12.31 -14.88
N LEU A 316 -14.40 -13.11 -13.95
CA LEU A 316 -13.41 -14.16 -14.22
C LEU A 316 -14.03 -15.40 -14.88
N SER A 317 -15.34 -15.63 -14.69
CA SER A 317 -16.04 -16.80 -15.22
C SER A 317 -16.23 -16.78 -16.74
N TYR A 318 -15.93 -15.66 -17.41
CA TYR A 318 -15.95 -15.58 -18.87
C TYR A 318 -14.78 -16.35 -19.54
N ASP A 319 -13.69 -16.61 -18.80
CA ASP A 319 -12.56 -17.42 -19.26
C ASP A 319 -12.32 -18.58 -18.29
N GLU A 320 -12.63 -19.80 -18.74
CA GLU A 320 -12.52 -20.99 -17.90
C GLU A 320 -11.07 -21.28 -17.46
N HIS A 321 -10.07 -20.98 -18.31
CA HIS A 321 -8.67 -21.21 -17.97
C HIS A 321 -8.24 -20.27 -16.84
N ILE A 322 -8.61 -18.99 -16.94
CA ILE A 322 -8.34 -18.01 -15.89
C ILE A 322 -9.04 -18.40 -14.59
N LEU A 323 -10.33 -18.73 -14.67
CA LEU A 323 -11.11 -19.14 -13.51
C LEU A 323 -10.49 -20.36 -12.81
N ARG A 324 -10.12 -21.39 -13.58
CA ARG A 324 -9.50 -22.60 -13.05
C ARG A 324 -8.18 -22.32 -12.37
N GLY A 325 -7.34 -21.44 -12.96
CA GLY A 325 -6.09 -21.02 -12.35
C GLY A 325 -6.30 -20.29 -11.02
N VAL A 326 -7.23 -19.32 -10.97
CA VAL A 326 -7.58 -18.60 -9.74
C VAL A 326 -8.10 -19.54 -8.67
N VAL A 327 -9.04 -20.43 -9.00
CA VAL A 327 -9.58 -21.40 -8.05
C VAL A 327 -8.50 -22.35 -7.55
N SER A 328 -7.60 -22.83 -8.41
CA SER A 328 -6.46 -23.66 -8.01
C SER A 328 -5.57 -22.96 -6.98
N LEU A 329 -5.27 -21.67 -7.18
CA LEU A 329 -4.53 -20.87 -6.20
C LEU A 329 -5.26 -20.79 -4.86
N VAL A 330 -6.56 -20.50 -4.87
CA VAL A 330 -7.38 -20.37 -3.66
C VAL A 330 -7.48 -21.68 -2.89
N LEU A 331 -7.76 -22.80 -3.58
CA LEU A 331 -7.82 -24.12 -2.96
C LEU A 331 -6.49 -24.51 -2.33
N ARG A 332 -5.38 -24.23 -3.03
CA ARG A 332 -4.03 -24.45 -2.51
C ARG A 332 -3.76 -23.61 -1.26
N ASP A 333 -4.14 -22.33 -1.30
CA ASP A 333 -3.94 -21.40 -0.19
C ASP A 333 -4.78 -21.82 1.03
N LEU A 334 -6.06 -22.15 0.85
CA LEU A 334 -6.93 -22.65 1.91
C LEU A 334 -6.36 -23.92 2.57
N ASN A 335 -5.88 -24.86 1.77
CA ASN A 335 -5.24 -26.07 2.29
C ASN A 335 -3.94 -25.81 3.04
N ARG A 336 -3.13 -24.84 2.60
CA ARG A 336 -1.87 -24.48 3.28
C ARG A 336 -2.09 -23.65 4.54
N GLN A 337 -3.18 -22.90 4.60
CA GLN A 337 -3.44 -21.92 5.66
C GLN A 337 -4.66 -22.29 6.53
N LYS A 338 -5.02 -23.58 6.60
CA LYS A 338 -6.21 -24.07 7.35
C LYS A 338 -6.30 -23.47 8.76
N GLU A 339 -5.23 -23.55 9.55
CA GLU A 339 -5.21 -23.04 10.93
C GLU A 339 -5.44 -21.52 11.02
N THR A 340 -4.81 -20.75 10.11
CA THR A 340 -4.98 -19.30 10.04
C THR A 340 -6.43 -18.95 9.67
N MET A 341 -7.02 -19.70 8.73
CA MET A 341 -8.40 -19.52 8.31
C MET A 341 -9.38 -19.84 9.43
N LEU A 342 -9.18 -20.93 10.18
CA LEU A 342 -10.02 -21.28 11.32
C LEU A 342 -10.01 -20.19 12.40
N LYS A 343 -8.83 -19.65 12.73
CA LYS A 343 -8.70 -18.50 13.66
C LYS A 343 -9.41 -17.25 13.12
N LEU A 344 -9.27 -16.97 11.83
CA LEU A 344 -9.94 -15.83 11.19
C LEU A 344 -11.46 -15.99 11.24
N TRP A 345 -11.98 -17.16 10.88
CA TRP A 345 -13.42 -17.45 10.89
C TRP A 345 -14.01 -17.42 12.31
N GLN A 346 -13.25 -17.87 13.31
CA GLN A 346 -13.63 -17.71 14.71
C GLN A 346 -13.79 -16.23 15.10
N ASN A 347 -12.90 -15.36 14.62
CA ASN A 347 -12.96 -13.92 14.89
C ASN A 347 -14.08 -13.21 14.12
N LEU A 348 -14.36 -13.65 12.88
CA LEU A 348 -15.38 -13.03 12.02
C LEU A 348 -16.80 -13.54 12.30
N GLY A 349 -16.92 -14.74 12.89
CA GLY A 349 -18.17 -15.34 13.34
C GLY A 349 -18.95 -16.09 12.26
N PRO A 350 -19.98 -16.85 12.66
CA PRO A 350 -20.69 -17.79 11.80
C PRO A 350 -21.43 -17.12 10.63
N GLN A 351 -21.91 -15.89 10.80
CA GLN A 351 -22.59 -15.17 9.72
C GLN A 351 -21.65 -14.91 8.53
N TYR A 352 -20.45 -14.41 8.79
CA TYR A 352 -19.46 -14.16 7.74
C TYR A 352 -19.09 -15.45 7.01
N VAL A 353 -18.85 -16.52 7.76
CA VAL A 353 -18.49 -17.82 7.19
C VAL A 353 -19.63 -18.40 6.36
N GLY A 354 -20.87 -18.30 6.85
CA GLY A 354 -22.05 -18.72 6.13
C GLY A 354 -22.21 -17.97 4.81
N GLU A 355 -22.09 -16.64 4.82
CA GLU A 355 -22.15 -15.81 3.61
C GLU A 355 -21.01 -16.16 2.62
N PHE A 356 -19.78 -16.37 3.12
CA PHE A 356 -18.64 -16.78 2.31
C PHE A 356 -18.88 -18.14 1.64
N VAL A 357 -19.35 -19.14 2.38
CA VAL A 357 -19.66 -20.48 1.84
C VAL A 357 -20.81 -20.40 0.83
N CYS A 358 -21.90 -19.71 1.18
CA CYS A 358 -23.05 -19.52 0.28
C CYS A 358 -22.64 -18.83 -1.02
N LEU A 359 -21.75 -17.84 -0.99
CA LEU A 359 -21.27 -17.18 -2.21
C LEU A 359 -20.73 -18.18 -3.23
N PHE A 360 -19.89 -19.14 -2.80
CA PHE A 360 -19.30 -20.12 -3.71
C PHE A 360 -20.26 -21.25 -4.08
N LEU A 361 -21.05 -21.76 -3.13
CA LEU A 361 -21.98 -22.86 -3.39
C LEU A 361 -23.13 -22.45 -4.32
N THR A 362 -23.58 -21.19 -4.23
CA THR A 362 -24.64 -20.65 -5.09
C THR A 362 -24.17 -20.29 -6.51
N CYS A 363 -22.86 -20.32 -6.77
CA CYS A 363 -22.34 -20.10 -8.12
C CYS A 363 -22.81 -21.20 -9.08
N ARG A 364 -23.22 -20.82 -10.29
CA ARG A 364 -23.57 -21.80 -11.35
C ARG A 364 -22.35 -22.61 -11.83
N ASN A 365 -21.15 -22.05 -11.70
CA ASN A 365 -19.92 -22.68 -12.16
C ASN A 365 -19.40 -23.69 -11.12
N ARG A 366 -19.31 -24.97 -11.50
CA ARG A 366 -18.84 -26.05 -10.62
C ARG A 366 -17.41 -25.87 -10.12
N ILE A 367 -16.55 -25.19 -10.88
CA ILE A 367 -15.17 -24.89 -10.47
C ILE A 367 -15.21 -23.98 -9.23
N LEU A 368 -16.07 -22.96 -9.21
CA LEU A 368 -16.23 -22.09 -8.03
C LEU A 368 -16.82 -22.81 -6.82
N GLN A 369 -17.78 -23.72 -7.04
CA GLN A 369 -18.38 -24.50 -5.96
C GLN A 369 -17.34 -25.32 -5.18
N SER A 370 -16.26 -25.75 -5.82
CA SER A 370 -15.17 -26.50 -5.16
C SER A 370 -14.53 -25.74 -3.99
N VAL A 371 -14.50 -24.40 -4.04
CA VAL A 371 -14.00 -23.56 -2.94
C VAL A 371 -14.94 -23.65 -1.73
N GLY A 372 -16.26 -23.62 -1.98
CA GLY A 372 -17.28 -23.80 -0.95
C GLY A 372 -17.20 -25.19 -0.32
N VAL A 373 -17.09 -26.24 -1.14
CA VAL A 373 -16.95 -27.63 -0.65
C VAL A 373 -15.69 -27.80 0.21
N LEU A 374 -14.52 -27.36 -0.26
CA LEU A 374 -13.29 -27.45 0.54
C LEU A 374 -13.40 -26.68 1.86
N THR A 375 -14.12 -25.54 1.86
CA THR A 375 -14.36 -24.78 3.09
C THR A 375 -15.21 -25.58 4.08
N LEU A 376 -16.25 -26.27 3.62
CA LEU A 376 -17.06 -27.17 4.45
C LEU A 376 -16.21 -28.34 5.00
N ASP A 377 -15.35 -28.92 4.18
CA ASP A 377 -14.45 -30.01 4.60
C ASP A 377 -13.51 -29.56 5.71
N ILE A 378 -12.88 -28.39 5.54
CA ILE A 378 -11.99 -27.81 6.57
C ILE A 378 -12.74 -27.61 7.89
N ILE A 379 -13.97 -27.10 7.86
CA ILE A 379 -14.78 -26.90 9.08
C ILE A 379 -15.15 -28.26 9.70
N THR A 380 -15.55 -29.23 8.88
CA THR A 380 -15.93 -30.59 9.30
C THR A 380 -14.78 -31.31 10.02
N GLU A 381 -13.59 -31.29 9.43
CA GLU A 381 -12.38 -31.88 10.00
C GLU A 381 -12.00 -31.25 11.36
N ASN A 382 -12.46 -30.01 11.61
CA ASN A 382 -12.00 -29.17 12.72
C ASN A 382 -13.16 -28.70 13.62
N LEU A 383 -14.27 -29.44 13.70
CA LEU A 383 -15.42 -29.04 14.52
C LEU A 383 -15.08 -28.80 15.99
N HIS A 384 -14.13 -29.55 16.54
CA HIS A 384 -13.66 -29.43 17.91
C HIS A 384 -13.08 -28.03 18.24
N VAL A 385 -12.59 -27.29 17.24
CA VAL A 385 -12.12 -25.90 17.37
C VAL A 385 -13.10 -24.88 16.78
N CYS A 386 -14.26 -25.32 16.29
CA CYS A 386 -15.29 -24.46 15.68
C CYS A 386 -16.61 -24.48 16.47
N PRO A 387 -16.64 -24.01 17.73
CA PRO A 387 -17.88 -24.01 18.53
C PRO A 387 -18.99 -23.13 17.92
N TRP A 388 -18.61 -22.22 17.01
CA TRP A 388 -19.52 -21.38 16.25
C TRP A 388 -20.20 -22.10 15.08
N ALA A 389 -19.69 -23.26 14.64
CA ALA A 389 -20.19 -23.97 13.46
C ALA A 389 -21.65 -24.41 13.59
N LYS A 390 -22.12 -24.74 14.81
CA LYS A 390 -23.53 -25.07 15.08
C LYS A 390 -24.52 -23.98 14.64
N HIS A 391 -24.08 -22.72 14.62
CA HIS A 391 -24.92 -21.59 14.18
C HIS A 391 -25.05 -21.50 12.65
N LEU A 392 -24.19 -22.20 11.89
CA LEU A 392 -24.30 -22.26 10.43
C LEU A 392 -25.56 -23.01 9.97
N CYS A 393 -26.04 -24.01 10.73
CA CYS A 393 -27.22 -24.78 10.36
C CYS A 393 -28.45 -23.87 10.21
N ASN A 394 -28.69 -23.01 11.20
CA ASN A 394 -29.77 -22.03 11.15
C ASN A 394 -29.59 -21.03 10.00
N PHE A 395 -28.35 -20.59 9.76
CA PHE A 395 -28.05 -19.69 8.66
C PHE A 395 -28.37 -20.32 7.30
N PHE A 396 -27.90 -21.55 7.05
CA PHE A 396 -28.11 -22.24 5.76
C PHE A 396 -29.56 -22.63 5.51
N ARG A 397 -30.33 -22.95 6.55
CA ARG A 397 -31.78 -23.13 6.43
C ARG A 397 -32.47 -21.82 6.02
N ASN A 398 -32.11 -20.71 6.66
CA ASN A 398 -32.71 -19.40 6.38
C ASN A 398 -32.33 -18.87 4.99
N THR A 399 -31.16 -19.21 4.47
CA THR A 399 -30.75 -18.84 3.10
C THR A 399 -31.26 -19.80 2.03
N GLY A 400 -31.98 -20.87 2.42
CA GLY A 400 -32.52 -21.86 1.48
C GLY A 400 -31.43 -22.64 0.75
N LEU A 401 -30.24 -22.83 1.35
CA LEU A 401 -29.11 -23.47 0.69
C LEU A 401 -29.45 -24.91 0.24
N MET A 402 -30.28 -25.61 1.01
CA MET A 402 -30.75 -26.97 0.71
C MET A 402 -31.74 -27.03 -0.46
N ASP A 403 -32.39 -25.91 -0.77
CA ASP A 403 -33.38 -25.82 -1.86
C ASP A 403 -32.75 -25.42 -3.20
N LEU A 404 -31.44 -25.17 -3.22
CA LEU A 404 -30.70 -24.77 -4.42
C LEU A 404 -30.43 -25.97 -5.33
N SER A 405 -30.49 -25.73 -6.64
CA SER A 405 -30.12 -26.71 -7.67
C SER A 405 -28.60 -26.91 -7.72
N LEU A 406 -28.04 -27.59 -6.71
CA LEU A 406 -26.64 -27.97 -6.64
C LEU A 406 -26.37 -29.19 -7.52
N GLY A 407 -25.15 -29.31 -8.05
CA GLY A 407 -24.74 -30.56 -8.72
C GLY A 407 -24.76 -31.73 -7.72
N ALA A 408 -25.05 -32.95 -8.18
CA ALA A 408 -25.25 -34.12 -7.31
C ALA A 408 -24.12 -34.33 -6.27
N THR A 409 -22.86 -34.12 -6.68
CA THR A 409 -21.69 -34.20 -5.78
C THR A 409 -21.68 -33.09 -4.74
N THR A 410 -21.90 -31.84 -5.15
CA THR A 410 -21.97 -30.69 -4.24
C THR A 410 -23.13 -30.83 -3.27
N HIS A 411 -24.30 -31.29 -3.74
CA HIS A 411 -25.47 -31.54 -2.91
C HIS A 411 -25.18 -32.61 -1.84
N HIS A 412 -24.46 -33.69 -2.20
CA HIS A 412 -24.09 -34.73 -1.26
C HIS A 412 -23.20 -34.19 -0.13
N GLU A 413 -22.15 -33.43 -0.45
CA GLU A 413 -21.26 -32.86 0.58
C GLU A 413 -21.98 -31.83 1.46
N VAL A 414 -22.84 -30.99 0.89
CA VAL A 414 -23.66 -30.04 1.67
C VAL A 414 -24.63 -30.78 2.59
N SER A 415 -25.31 -31.83 2.11
CA SER A 415 -26.25 -32.62 2.93
C SER A 415 -25.53 -33.29 4.09
N LYS A 416 -24.38 -33.92 3.82
CA LYS A 416 -23.53 -34.54 4.83
C LYS A 416 -23.07 -33.53 5.89
N PHE A 417 -22.71 -32.32 5.46
CA PHE A 417 -22.35 -31.24 6.38
C PHE A 417 -23.54 -30.81 7.26
N MET A 418 -24.72 -30.65 6.68
CA MET A 418 -25.93 -30.28 7.41
C MET A 418 -26.32 -31.35 8.43
N ASP A 419 -26.31 -32.63 8.06
CA ASP A 419 -26.58 -33.76 8.96
C ASP A 419 -25.62 -33.79 10.16
N LEU A 420 -24.38 -33.35 9.94
CA LEU A 420 -23.37 -33.25 10.99
C LEU A 420 -23.66 -32.07 11.92
N LEU A 421 -23.99 -30.90 11.37
CA LEU A 421 -24.33 -29.73 12.17
C LEU A 421 -25.60 -29.91 13.00
N GLU A 422 -26.57 -30.67 12.51
CA GLU A 422 -27.81 -30.98 13.26
C GLU A 422 -27.57 -31.88 14.48
N LYS A 423 -26.44 -32.59 14.51
CA LYS A 423 -26.04 -33.45 15.63
C LYS A 423 -25.19 -32.73 16.68
N LEU A 424 -24.77 -31.48 16.42
CA LEU A 424 -24.01 -30.61 17.34
C LEU A 424 -24.94 -29.74 18.19
#